data_AF-A0A356VT39-F1
#
_entry.id   AF-A0A356VT39-F1
#
_cell.length_a   1.000
_cell.length_b   1.000
_cell.length_c   1.000
_cell.angle_alpha   90.00
_cell.angle_beta   90.00
_cell.angle_gamma   90.00
#
_symmetry.space_group_name_H-M   'P 1'
#
loop_
_entity.id
_entity.type
_entity.pdbx_description
1 polymer ?
#
loop_
_entity_poly.entity_id
_entity_poly.type
_entity_poly.pdbx_seq_one_letter_code
_entity_poly.pdbx_strand_id
1 'polypeptide(L)'
;MAIYVIGDVHGCYSSLKELVKKIDFNPKKDTLWFVGDIINRGPESLKCLKYVKKLGKSAKMVLGNHELHLLASYAGVKKYQSRSDTLQEILNHSDVS
;
A
#
# COMPACT_ATOMS: atom_id res chain seq x y z
N MET A 1 11.99 -17.23 12.20
CA MET A 1 11.79 -15.80 11.90
C MET A 1 12.21 -15.59 10.47
N ALA A 2 11.26 -15.30 9.59
CA ALA A 2 11.53 -15.03 8.17
C ALA A 2 11.25 -13.56 7.83
N ILE A 3 11.97 -13.06 6.83
CA ILE A 3 11.71 -11.76 6.20
C ILE A 3 11.30 -12.02 4.77
N TYR A 4 10.12 -11.53 4.40
CA TYR A 4 9.61 -11.64 3.04
C TYR A 4 9.62 -10.26 2.39
N VAL A 5 10.23 -10.15 1.21
CA VAL A 5 10.23 -8.92 0.43
C VAL A 5 9.14 -9.01 -0.64
N ILE A 6 8.21 -8.06 -0.61
CA ILE A 6 7.06 -7.98 -1.51
C ILE A 6 7.31 -6.82 -2.47
N GLY A 7 7.23 -7.12 -3.77
CA GLY A 7 7.30 -6.15 -4.85
C GLY A 7 6.07 -5.24 -4.92
N ASP A 8 5.95 -4.52 -6.02
CA ASP A 8 4.85 -3.59 -6.29
C ASP A 8 3.49 -4.29 -6.16
N VAL A 9 2.57 -3.68 -5.40
CA VAL A 9 1.23 -4.24 -5.17
C VAL A 9 0.18 -3.49 -5.98
N HIS A 10 0.34 -2.17 -6.15
CA HIS A 10 -0.54 -1.34 -6.97
C HIS A 10 -2.04 -1.58 -6.74
N GLY A 11 -2.49 -1.60 -5.48
CA GLY A 11 -3.90 -1.79 -5.17
C GLY A 11 -4.46 -3.20 -5.46
N CYS A 12 -3.62 -4.21 -5.73
CA CYS A 12 -4.02 -5.62 -5.89
C CYS A 12 -4.16 -6.32 -4.53
N TYR A 13 -5.05 -5.82 -3.67
CA TYR A 13 -5.22 -6.31 -2.30
C TYR A 13 -5.56 -7.82 -2.24
N SER A 14 -6.45 -8.27 -3.10
CA SER A 14 -6.86 -9.68 -3.16
C SER A 14 -5.67 -10.61 -3.44
N SER A 15 -4.82 -10.27 -4.42
CA SER A 15 -3.60 -11.02 -4.74
C SER A 15 -2.57 -10.97 -3.62
N LEU A 16 -2.39 -9.81 -2.97
CA LEU A 16 -1.52 -9.68 -1.81
C LEU A 16 -1.98 -10.61 -0.67
N LYS A 17 -3.28 -10.67 -0.41
CA LYS A 17 -3.85 -11.54 0.64
C LYS A 17 -3.64 -13.03 0.34
N GLU A 18 -3.79 -13.44 -0.91
CA GLU A 18 -3.51 -14.81 -1.35
C GLU A 18 -2.03 -15.15 -1.21
N LEU A 19 -1.13 -14.23 -1.61
CA LEU A 19 0.32 -14.41 -1.46
C LEU A 19 0.72 -14.57 0.01
N VAL A 20 0.25 -13.67 0.88
CA VAL A 20 0.52 -13.72 2.33
C VAL A 20 0.01 -15.03 2.94
N LYS A 21 -1.15 -15.52 2.50
CA LYS A 21 -1.68 -16.83 2.92
C LYS A 21 -0.79 -17.98 2.43
N LYS A 22 -0.33 -17.92 1.18
CA LYS A 22 0.50 -18.97 0.55
C LYS A 22 1.86 -19.13 1.24
N ILE A 23 2.44 -18.05 1.75
CA ILE A 23 3.71 -18.09 2.49
C ILE A 23 3.52 -18.37 3.99
N ASP A 24 2.31 -18.69 4.43
CA ASP A 24 1.94 -18.94 5.84
C ASP A 24 2.47 -17.85 6.80
N PHE A 25 2.30 -16.58 6.40
CA PHE A 25 2.88 -15.46 7.14
C PHE A 25 2.30 -15.34 8.56
N ASN A 26 3.19 -15.29 9.56
CA ASN A 26 2.81 -15.08 10.95
C ASN A 26 3.30 -13.71 11.48
N PRO A 27 2.43 -12.71 11.70
CA PRO A 27 2.84 -11.37 12.16
C PRO A 27 3.45 -11.34 13.57
N LYS A 28 3.34 -12.43 14.34
CA LYS A 28 4.01 -12.55 15.64
C LYS A 28 5.46 -13.04 15.53
N LYS A 29 5.87 -13.58 14.37
CA LYS A 29 7.18 -14.23 14.16
C LYS A 29 7.95 -13.73 12.95
N ASP A 30 7.25 -13.25 11.94
CA ASP A 30 7.80 -12.88 10.64
C ASP A 30 7.57 -11.39 10.34
N THR A 31 8.26 -10.88 9.33
CA THR A 31 8.12 -9.48 8.88
C THR A 31 7.95 -9.41 7.36
N LEU A 32 7.01 -8.57 6.91
CA LEU A 32 6.87 -8.21 5.49
C LEU A 32 7.60 -6.90 5.20
N TRP A 33 8.42 -6.89 4.17
CA TRP A 33 9.10 -5.70 3.65
C TRP A 33 8.50 -5.36 2.29
N PHE A 34 7.93 -4.16 2.18
CA PHE A 34 7.34 -3.65 0.95
C PHE A 34 8.33 -2.69 0.28
N VAL A 35 8.56 -2.88 -1.02
CA VAL A 35 9.49 -2.04 -1.81
C VAL A 35 8.89 -0.70 -2.25
N GLY A 36 7.64 -0.42 -1.86
CA GLY A 36 6.87 0.75 -2.30
C GLY A 36 5.77 0.36 -3.28
N ASP A 37 5.15 1.36 -3.89
CA ASP A 37 4.13 1.21 -4.93
C ASP A 37 3.00 0.23 -4.53
N ILE A 38 2.50 0.45 -3.31
CA ILE A 38 1.42 -0.33 -2.71
C ILE A 38 0.06 0.11 -3.22
N ILE A 39 -0.05 1.39 -3.55
CA ILE A 39 -1.27 2.04 -4.02
C ILE A 39 -1.19 2.40 -5.50
N ASN A 40 -2.31 2.93 -5.98
CA ASN A 40 -2.52 3.44 -7.32
C ASN A 40 -2.61 2.32 -8.39
N ARG A 41 -3.19 2.63 -9.55
CA ARG A 41 -3.53 1.71 -10.66
C ARG A 41 -4.65 0.70 -10.34
N GLY A 42 -4.49 -0.12 -9.32
CA GLY A 42 -5.49 -1.13 -8.94
C GLY A 42 -6.62 -0.55 -8.11
N PRO A 43 -7.78 -1.23 -8.09
CA PRO A 43 -9.00 -0.69 -7.50
C PRO A 43 -9.02 -0.74 -5.97
N GLU A 44 -8.16 -1.53 -5.31
CA GLU A 44 -8.22 -1.77 -3.86
C GLU A 44 -7.11 -1.03 -3.09
N SER A 45 -6.66 0.12 -3.58
CA SER A 45 -5.56 0.91 -2.99
C SER A 45 -5.76 1.22 -1.51
N LEU A 46 -6.95 1.66 -1.09
CA LEU A 46 -7.23 1.94 0.32
C LEU A 46 -7.14 0.67 1.18
N LYS A 47 -7.60 -0.49 0.67
CA LYS A 47 -7.51 -1.77 1.39
C LYS A 47 -6.06 -2.20 1.57
N CYS A 48 -5.21 -2.04 0.55
CA CYS A 48 -3.78 -2.29 0.65
C CYS A 48 -3.15 -1.41 1.75
N LEU A 49 -3.40 -0.10 1.73
CA LEU A 49 -2.86 0.83 2.72
C LEU A 49 -3.31 0.47 4.15
N LYS A 50 -4.61 0.21 4.36
CA LYS A 50 -5.17 -0.23 5.65
C LYS A 50 -4.56 -1.54 6.12
N TYR A 51 -4.33 -2.48 5.21
CA TYR A 51 -3.71 -3.76 5.53
C TYR A 51 -2.27 -3.60 6.02
N VAL A 52 -1.44 -2.85 5.28
CA VAL A 52 -0.05 -2.57 5.71
C VAL A 52 -0.03 -1.82 7.04
N LYS A 53 -0.89 -0.81 7.23
CA LYS A 53 -1.04 -0.09 8.51
C LYS A 53 -1.40 -1.04 9.66
N LYS A 54 -2.32 -1.99 9.44
CA LYS A 54 -2.76 -2.97 10.45
C LYS A 54 -1.66 -3.94 10.89
N LEU A 55 -0.66 -4.22 10.03
CA LEU A 55 0.46 -5.09 10.37
C LEU A 55 1.41 -4.47 11.41
N GLY A 56 1.38 -3.14 11.58
CA GLY A 56 2.18 -2.43 12.59
C GLY A 56 3.66 -2.77 12.50
N LYS A 57 4.25 -3.25 13.61
CA LYS A 57 5.68 -3.58 13.69
C LYS A 57 6.11 -4.74 12.78
N SER A 58 5.16 -5.57 12.33
CA SER A 58 5.42 -6.72 11.44
C SER A 58 5.46 -6.33 9.95
N ALA A 59 5.33 -5.05 9.63
CA ALA A 59 5.54 -4.51 8.29
C ALA A 59 6.61 -3.41 8.29
N LYS A 60 7.43 -3.39 7.24
CA LYS A 60 8.35 -2.30 6.88
C LYS A 60 8.09 -1.92 5.44
N MET A 61 8.21 -0.64 5.11
CA MET A 61 7.95 -0.14 3.77
C MET A 61 8.87 1.04 3.47
N VAL A 62 9.42 1.05 2.26
CA VAL A 62 10.02 2.26 1.68
C VAL A 62 8.97 2.96 0.80
N LEU A 63 9.09 4.28 0.60
CA LEU A 63 8.15 5.03 -0.23
C LEU A 63 8.48 4.81 -1.72
N GLY A 64 7.49 4.37 -2.49
CA GLY A 64 7.55 4.34 -3.96
C GLY A 64 7.11 5.67 -4.57
N ASN A 65 7.24 5.79 -5.88
CA ASN A 65 6.83 6.99 -6.61
C ASN A 65 5.31 7.20 -6.57
N HIS A 66 4.51 6.15 -6.45
CA HIS A 66 3.06 6.29 -6.32
C HIS A 66 2.62 6.79 -4.94
N GLU A 67 3.33 6.42 -3.87
CA GLU A 67 3.10 7.03 -2.55
C GLU A 67 3.53 8.50 -2.53
N LEU A 68 4.68 8.84 -3.14
CA LEU A 68 5.10 10.24 -3.26
C LEU A 68 4.11 11.07 -4.09
N HIS A 69 3.53 10.49 -5.15
CA HIS A 69 2.48 11.14 -5.95
C HIS A 69 1.19 11.36 -5.13
N LEU A 70 0.79 10.41 -4.28
CA LEU A 70 -0.32 10.61 -3.35
C LEU A 70 -0.03 11.77 -2.39
N LEU A 71 1.14 11.79 -1.76
CA LEU A 71 1.52 12.83 -0.80
C LEU A 71 1.56 14.22 -1.45
N ALA A 72 2.11 14.32 -2.66
CA ALA A 72 2.12 15.57 -3.42
C ALA A 72 0.70 16.02 -3.81
N SER A 73 -0.19 15.08 -4.12
CA SER A 73 -1.60 15.38 -4.42
C SER A 73 -2.34 15.87 -3.18
N TYR A 74 -2.14 15.20 -2.04
CA TYR A 74 -2.70 15.60 -0.75
C TYR A 74 -2.23 17.01 -0.33
N ALA A 75 -0.95 17.32 -0.51
CA ALA A 75 -0.39 18.63 -0.20
C ALA A 75 -0.77 19.73 -1.22
N GLY A 76 -1.58 19.43 -2.24
CA GLY A 76 -1.99 20.40 -3.26
C GLY A 76 -0.89 20.82 -4.25
N VAL A 77 0.25 20.10 -4.28
CA VAL A 77 1.42 20.45 -5.09
C VAL A 77 1.23 20.07 -6.56
N LYS A 78 0.45 19.02 -6.86
CA LYS A 78 0.26 18.50 -8.22
C LYS A 78 -1.17 18.70 -8.72
N LYS A 79 -1.31 19.35 -9.88
CA LYS A 79 -2.58 19.48 -10.62
C LYS A 79 -2.90 18.31 -11.54
N TYR A 80 -1.93 17.41 -11.80
CA TYR A 80 -2.07 16.32 -12.75
C TYR A 80 -2.60 15.05 -12.09
N GLN A 81 -3.77 14.60 -12.52
CA GLN A 81 -4.34 13.28 -12.20
C GLN A 81 -4.34 12.44 -13.48
N SER A 82 -3.74 11.25 -13.43
CA SER A 82 -3.88 10.30 -14.54
C SER A 82 -5.29 9.73 -14.54
N ARG A 83 -5.83 9.39 -15.73
CA ARG A 83 -7.12 8.66 -15.83
C ARG A 83 -7.09 7.30 -15.13
N SER A 84 -5.90 6.74 -14.93
CA SER A 84 -5.70 5.48 -14.23
C SER A 84 -5.48 5.64 -12.73
N ASP A 85 -5.56 6.86 -12.18
CA ASP A 85 -5.32 7.08 -10.76
C ASP A 85 -6.49 6.57 -9.92
N THR A 86 -6.21 5.74 -8.91
CA THR A 86 -7.22 5.14 -8.01
C THR A 86 -7.11 5.68 -6.58
N LEU A 87 -6.64 6.93 -6.43
CA LEU A 87 -6.27 7.53 -5.15
C LEU A 87 -7.39 8.30 -4.45
N GLN A 88 -8.51 8.56 -5.14
CA GLN A 88 -9.58 9.41 -4.60
C GLN A 88 -10.23 8.84 -3.34
N GLU A 89 -10.36 7.52 -3.25
CA GLU A 89 -10.87 6.88 -2.03
C GLU A 89 -9.96 7.15 -0.83
N ILE A 90 -8.64 7.23 -1.04
CA ILE A 90 -7.66 7.54 0.01
C ILE A 90 -7.75 9.03 0.37
N LEU A 91 -7.70 9.92 -0.63
CA LEU A 91 -7.69 11.37 -0.41
C LEU A 91 -8.95 11.88 0.29
N ASN A 92 -10.10 11.25 0.05
CA ASN A 92 -11.37 11.62 0.66
C ASN A 92 -11.70 10.83 1.95
N HIS A 93 -10.79 9.97 2.43
CA HIS A 93 -11.04 9.16 3.62
C HIS A 93 -11.02 10.02 4.89
N SER A 94 -11.87 9.72 5.86
CA SER A 94 -11.98 10.45 7.14
C SER A 94 -10.70 10.48 7.99
N ASP A 95 -9.76 9.58 7.71
CA ASP A 95 -8.44 9.53 8.40
C ASP A 95 -7.47 10.60 7.87
N VAL A 96 -7.83 11.30 6.79
CA VAL A 96 -6.97 12.24 6.05
C VAL A 96 -7.29 13.71 6.37
N SER A 97 -8.40 13.97 7.07
CA SER A 97 -8.87 15.29 7.54
C SER A 97 -8.30 15.69 8.89
#